data_AF-A0A833WDI7-F1
#
_entry.id   AF-A0A833WDI7-F1
#
_cell.length_a   1.000
_cell.length_b   1.000
_cell.length_c   1.000
_cell.angle_alpha   90.00
_cell.angle_beta   90.00
_cell.angle_gamma   90.00
#
_symmetry.space_group_name_H-M   'P 1'
#
loop_
_entity.id
_entity.type
_entity.pdbx_description
1 polymer ?
#
loop_
_entity_poly.entity_id
_entity_poly.type
_entity_poly.pdbx_seq_one_letter_code
_entity_poly.pdbx_strand_id
1 'polypeptide(L)'
;MGDTTMKGTTVDEERAGNLSPTTIKNILEADDTVAALQSHGNQNALFAQLVKDETTAIAIVAKLSEKDKIIKNMPILAAFNDARTAQKYNQQLTDWLDTKTLDDIKVELRAFNTKPMRTQFTEWYQNGKTPAEFSAAIAKIGNAKRQKEFDALENLYRGFVQGKANKA
;
A
#
# COMPACT_ATOMS: atom_id res chain seq x y z
N MET A 1 26.08 -24.49 -40.94
CA MET A 1 24.61 -24.40 -41.06
C MET A 1 24.08 -25.29 -39.95
N GLY A 2 23.49 -24.83 -38.87
CA GLY A 2 22.86 -23.56 -38.56
C GLY A 2 21.69 -23.97 -37.67
N ASP A 3 21.86 -23.87 -36.36
CA ASP A 3 20.71 -23.91 -35.47
C ASP A 3 20.98 -23.01 -34.27
N THR A 4 20.48 -21.80 -34.40
CA THR A 4 20.49 -20.75 -33.40
C THR A 4 19.19 -20.89 -32.63
N THR A 5 19.19 -21.61 -31.51
CA THR A 5 18.03 -21.60 -30.62
C THR A 5 18.06 -20.34 -29.78
N MET A 6 17.34 -19.32 -30.25
CA MET A 6 16.96 -18.14 -29.46
C MET A 6 15.95 -18.49 -28.37
N LYS A 7 16.06 -17.74 -27.27
CA LYS A 7 14.99 -17.23 -26.41
C LYS A 7 14.08 -18.23 -25.70
N GLY A 8 14.30 -18.29 -24.39
CA GLY A 8 13.25 -18.40 -23.39
C GLY A 8 13.71 -17.68 -22.13
N THR A 9 13.72 -16.35 -22.13
CA THR A 9 13.64 -15.56 -20.89
C THR A 9 12.37 -16.00 -20.18
N THR A 10 12.48 -16.89 -19.21
CA THR A 10 11.42 -17.05 -18.23
C THR A 10 11.42 -15.78 -17.41
N VAL A 11 10.46 -14.92 -17.75
CA VAL A 11 9.90 -13.89 -16.90
C VAL A 11 9.26 -14.65 -15.74
N ASP A 12 10.10 -15.24 -14.89
CA ASP A 12 9.66 -16.02 -13.75
C ASP A 12 9.31 -15.04 -12.65
N GLU A 13 8.00 -14.96 -12.46
CA GLU A 13 7.38 -14.74 -11.18
C GLU A 13 7.65 -13.37 -10.56
N GLU A 14 6.75 -12.48 -10.95
CA GLU A 14 5.99 -11.58 -10.08
C GLU A 14 5.43 -12.33 -8.83
N ARG A 15 6.32 -12.97 -8.06
CA ARG A 15 6.05 -13.45 -6.70
C ARG A 15 6.14 -12.23 -5.82
N ALA A 16 5.20 -12.12 -4.88
CA ALA A 16 5.14 -11.13 -3.81
C ALA A 16 6.33 -11.21 -2.81
N GLY A 17 7.55 -11.37 -3.31
CA GLY A 17 8.80 -11.33 -2.55
C GLY A 17 9.30 -9.89 -2.40
N ASN A 18 10.08 -9.65 -1.36
CA ASN A 18 10.77 -8.39 -1.17
C ASN A 18 11.78 -8.17 -2.33
N LEU A 19 11.95 -6.91 -2.75
CA LEU A 19 12.99 -6.54 -3.73
C LEU A 19 14.36 -7.01 -3.26
N SER A 20 15.16 -7.56 -4.19
CA SER A 20 16.52 -7.95 -3.85
C SER A 20 17.37 -6.71 -3.52
N PRO A 21 18.31 -6.78 -2.55
CA PRO A 21 19.22 -5.68 -2.26
C PRO A 21 20.01 -5.23 -3.50
N THR A 22 20.35 -6.15 -4.40
CA THR A 22 21.02 -5.87 -5.68
C THR A 22 20.15 -5.01 -6.59
N THR A 23 18.84 -5.30 -6.68
CA THR A 23 17.91 -4.48 -7.46
C THR A 23 17.83 -3.06 -6.93
N ILE A 24 17.71 -2.91 -5.60
CA ILE A 24 17.67 -1.59 -4.95
C ILE A 24 18.97 -0.83 -5.23
N LYS A 25 20.12 -1.49 -5.06
CA LYS A 25 21.44 -0.93 -5.34
C LYS A 25 21.54 -0.45 -6.80
N ASN A 26 21.14 -1.28 -7.77
CA ASN A 26 21.20 -0.91 -9.19
C ASN A 26 20.36 0.33 -9.52
N ILE A 27 19.17 0.48 -8.91
CA ILE A 27 18.33 1.68 -9.08
C ILE A 27 19.03 2.90 -8.47
N LEU A 28 19.58 2.76 -7.27
CA LEU A 28 20.25 3.84 -6.55
C LEU A 28 21.59 4.26 -7.18
N GLU A 29 22.25 3.38 -7.92
CA GLU A 29 23.52 3.64 -8.61
C GLU A 29 23.33 4.04 -10.09
N ALA A 30 22.13 3.88 -10.65
CA ALA A 30 21.87 4.22 -12.05
C ALA A 30 22.02 5.73 -12.35
N ASP A 31 22.77 6.06 -13.41
CA ASP A 31 22.90 7.44 -13.91
C ASP A 31 21.55 8.04 -14.33
N ASP A 32 20.72 7.21 -15.00
CA ASP A 32 19.34 7.52 -15.32
C ASP A 32 18.40 6.69 -14.44
N THR A 33 18.04 7.27 -13.29
CA THR A 33 17.12 6.65 -12.34
C THR A 33 15.72 6.45 -12.93
N VAL A 34 15.28 7.30 -13.86
CA VAL A 34 13.96 7.15 -14.50
C VAL A 34 13.95 5.92 -15.38
N ALA A 35 14.96 5.76 -16.23
CA ALA A 35 15.10 4.57 -17.08
C ALA A 35 15.23 3.29 -16.24
N ALA A 36 16.01 3.34 -15.15
CA ALA A 36 16.11 2.21 -14.22
C ALA A 36 14.76 1.83 -13.63
N LEU A 37 13.98 2.80 -13.12
CA LEU A 37 12.64 2.55 -12.58
C LEU A 37 11.63 2.07 -13.63
N GLN A 38 11.72 2.57 -14.88
CA GLN A 38 10.84 2.20 -15.98
C GLN A 38 11.18 0.86 -16.63
N SER A 39 12.41 0.36 -16.43
CA SER A 39 12.83 -0.95 -16.95
C SER A 39 12.11 -2.14 -16.28
N HIS A 40 11.40 -1.89 -15.19
CA HIS A 40 10.57 -2.88 -14.51
C HIS A 40 9.15 -2.92 -15.10
N GLY A 41 8.66 -4.13 -15.42
CA GLY A 41 7.37 -4.32 -16.09
C GLY A 41 6.17 -3.74 -15.34
N ASN A 42 6.15 -3.83 -14.01
CA ASN A 42 5.07 -3.30 -13.17
C ASN A 42 5.61 -2.21 -12.22
N GLN A 43 5.55 -0.95 -12.67
CA GLN A 43 6.05 0.19 -11.88
C GLN A 43 5.30 0.38 -10.56
N ASN A 44 3.99 0.14 -10.53
CA ASN A 44 3.20 0.29 -9.31
C ASN A 44 3.62 -0.74 -8.26
N ALA A 45 3.83 -2.00 -8.66
CA ALA A 45 4.34 -3.03 -7.77
C ALA A 45 5.77 -2.74 -7.31
N LEU A 46 6.64 -2.25 -8.21
CA LEU A 46 7.99 -1.82 -7.86
C LEU A 46 7.96 -0.70 -6.80
N PHE A 47 7.17 0.36 -7.03
CA PHE A 47 7.08 1.48 -6.11
C PHE A 47 6.55 1.03 -4.76
N ALA A 48 5.48 0.23 -4.72
CA ALA A 48 4.94 -0.34 -3.49
C ALA A 48 5.96 -1.14 -2.67
N GLN A 49 6.95 -1.77 -3.33
CA GLN A 49 8.04 -2.47 -2.65
C GLN A 49 9.13 -1.51 -2.17
N LEU A 50 9.54 -0.55 -3.01
CA LEU A 50 10.60 0.43 -2.68
C LEU A 50 10.22 1.34 -1.51
N VAL A 51 8.94 1.69 -1.39
CA VAL A 51 8.46 2.61 -0.34
C VAL A 51 8.34 1.97 1.04
N LYS A 52 8.47 0.63 1.15
CA LYS A 52 8.48 -0.06 2.45
C LYS A 52 9.70 0.31 3.30
N ASP A 53 10.83 0.62 2.66
CA ASP A 53 12.03 1.10 3.32
C ASP A 53 12.15 2.63 3.15
N GLU A 54 11.96 3.38 4.24
CA GLU A 54 11.94 4.84 4.17
C GLU A 54 13.29 5.42 3.70
N THR A 55 14.41 4.79 4.05
CA THR A 55 15.75 5.20 3.61
C THR A 55 15.88 5.12 2.09
N THR A 56 15.48 3.98 1.51
CA THR A 56 15.43 3.77 0.06
C THR A 56 14.49 4.76 -0.61
N ALA A 57 13.30 4.97 -0.05
CA ALA A 57 12.33 5.92 -0.59
C ALA A 57 12.86 7.35 -0.62
N ILE A 58 13.54 7.80 0.44
CA ILE A 58 14.18 9.12 0.51
C ILE A 58 15.28 9.25 -0.55
N ALA A 59 16.14 8.23 -0.69
CA ALA A 59 17.23 8.24 -1.67
C ALA A 59 16.70 8.35 -3.11
N ILE A 60 15.65 7.61 -3.45
CA ILE A 60 15.03 7.66 -4.78
C ILE A 60 14.42 9.04 -5.04
N VAL A 61 13.71 9.63 -4.07
CA VAL A 61 13.17 10.99 -4.19
C VAL A 61 14.27 12.01 -4.40
N ALA A 62 15.40 11.89 -3.69
CA ALA A 62 16.54 12.79 -3.86
C ALA A 62 17.09 12.75 -5.29
N LYS A 63 17.28 11.56 -5.87
CA LYS A 63 17.73 11.41 -7.27
C LYS A 63 16.71 11.94 -8.27
N LEU A 64 15.42 11.67 -8.05
CA LEU A 64 14.36 12.17 -8.92
C LEU A 64 14.19 13.69 -8.85
N SER A 65 14.56 14.30 -7.72
CA SER A 65 14.43 15.74 -7.46
C SER A 65 15.71 16.54 -7.69
N GLU A 66 16.74 15.96 -8.33
CA GLU A 66 17.94 16.69 -8.72
C GLU A 66 17.57 17.95 -9.54
N LYS A 67 18.20 19.07 -9.22
CA LYS A 67 17.79 20.43 -9.64
C LYS A 67 17.50 20.56 -11.13
N ASP A 68 18.31 19.93 -11.97
CA ASP A 68 18.21 20.02 -13.44
C ASP A 68 17.30 18.95 -14.06
N LYS A 69 16.80 18.01 -13.26
CA LYS A 69 15.99 16.88 -13.71
C LYS A 69 14.55 16.92 -13.20
N ILE A 70 14.23 17.76 -12.22
CA ILE A 70 12.93 17.75 -11.52
C ILE A 70 11.71 17.92 -12.45
N ILE A 71 11.76 18.80 -13.45
CA ILE A 71 10.66 19.00 -14.40
C ILE A 71 10.50 17.77 -15.29
N LYS A 72 11.61 17.23 -15.80
CA LYS A 72 11.62 15.99 -16.61
C LYS A 72 11.09 14.79 -15.83
N ASN A 73 11.45 14.72 -14.54
CA ASN A 73 11.11 13.61 -13.66
C ASN A 73 9.75 13.79 -12.96
N MET A 74 9.06 14.91 -13.16
CA MET A 74 7.83 15.22 -12.43
C MET A 74 6.76 14.12 -12.50
N PRO A 75 6.49 13.49 -13.66
CA PRO A 75 5.48 12.42 -13.73
C PRO A 75 5.84 11.20 -12.86
N ILE A 76 7.10 10.76 -12.89
CA ILE A 76 7.54 9.60 -12.10
C ILE A 76 7.70 9.94 -10.62
N LEU A 77 8.12 11.18 -10.32
CA LEU A 77 8.21 11.69 -8.96
C LEU A 77 6.83 11.79 -8.30
N ALA A 78 5.81 12.23 -9.06
CA ALA A 78 4.42 12.25 -8.60
C ALA A 78 3.94 10.83 -8.26
N ALA A 79 4.06 9.89 -9.21
CA ALA A 79 3.65 8.51 -8.99
C ALA A 79 4.40 7.82 -7.82
N PHE A 80 5.70 8.10 -7.66
CA PHE A 80 6.47 7.58 -6.53
C PHE A 80 6.03 8.20 -5.20
N ASN A 81 5.74 9.50 -5.16
CA ASN A 81 5.22 10.16 -3.96
C ASN A 81 3.78 9.72 -3.64
N ASP A 82 2.97 9.40 -4.65
CA ASP A 82 1.65 8.78 -4.45
C ASP A 82 1.80 7.39 -3.82
N ALA A 83 2.77 6.59 -4.26
CA ALA A 83 3.08 5.30 -3.63
C ALA A 83 3.61 5.47 -2.19
N ARG A 84 4.46 6.46 -1.93
CA ARG A 84 4.92 6.80 -0.55
C ARG A 84 3.76 7.24 0.32
N THR A 85 2.85 8.02 -0.25
CA THR A 85 1.64 8.44 0.44
C THR A 85 0.78 7.23 0.72
N ALA A 86 0.48 6.38 -0.27
CA ALA A 86 -0.26 5.11 -0.15
C ALA A 86 0.31 4.18 0.93
N GLN A 87 1.63 4.11 1.05
CA GLN A 87 2.31 3.30 2.06
C GLN A 87 2.17 3.88 3.48
N LYS A 88 2.11 5.20 3.61
CA LYS A 88 1.96 5.88 4.90
C LYS A 88 0.48 6.11 5.29
N TYR A 89 -0.37 6.23 4.28
CA TYR A 89 -1.77 6.66 4.30
C TYR A 89 -2.50 5.90 3.18
N ASN A 90 -3.69 5.36 3.40
CA ASN A 90 -4.41 4.52 2.40
C ASN A 90 -3.73 3.17 2.10
N GLN A 91 -3.07 2.56 3.08
CA GLN A 91 -2.51 1.22 2.93
C GLN A 91 -3.64 0.20 2.72
N GLN A 92 -3.59 -0.57 1.63
CA GLN A 92 -4.50 -1.69 1.41
C GLN A 92 -4.20 -2.81 2.41
N LEU A 93 -5.18 -3.24 3.20
CA LEU A 93 -5.04 -4.28 4.22
C LEU A 93 -5.62 -5.63 3.74
N THR A 94 -6.74 -5.57 3.04
CA THR A 94 -7.43 -6.69 2.38
C THR A 94 -8.08 -6.19 1.09
N ASP A 95 -8.70 -7.05 0.30
CA ASP A 95 -9.52 -6.68 -0.87
C ASP A 95 -10.70 -5.75 -0.52
N TRP A 96 -11.17 -5.75 0.74
CA TRP A 96 -12.33 -4.98 1.19
C TRP A 96 -12.01 -3.89 2.24
N LEU A 97 -10.75 -3.78 2.67
CA LEU A 97 -10.33 -2.84 3.71
C LEU A 97 -8.98 -2.20 3.40
N ASP A 98 -8.96 -0.87 3.51
CA ASP A 98 -7.76 -0.05 3.48
C ASP A 98 -7.74 0.91 4.69
N THR A 99 -6.58 1.50 4.99
CA THR A 99 -6.47 2.45 6.11
C THR A 99 -7.16 3.78 5.82
N LYS A 100 -7.45 4.12 4.55
CA LYS A 100 -8.14 5.36 4.19
C LYS A 100 -9.55 5.35 4.74
N THR A 101 -10.28 4.26 4.49
CA THR A 101 -11.62 4.01 5.00
C THR A 101 -11.65 4.12 6.52
N LEU A 102 -10.63 3.58 7.19
CA LEU A 102 -10.51 3.67 8.65
C LEU A 102 -10.25 5.12 9.13
N ASP A 103 -9.39 5.87 8.43
CA ASP A 103 -9.13 7.28 8.72
C ASP A 103 -10.35 8.16 8.51
N ASP A 104 -11.04 7.99 7.38
CA ASP A 104 -12.23 8.74 7.01
C ASP A 104 -13.33 8.49 8.06
N ILE A 105 -13.53 7.24 8.50
CA ILE A 105 -14.44 6.92 9.62
C ILE A 105 -14.02 7.63 10.91
N LYS A 106 -12.73 7.65 11.25
CA LYS A 106 -12.24 8.34 12.47
C LYS A 106 -12.45 9.85 12.41
N VAL A 107 -12.24 10.47 11.25
CA VAL A 107 -12.47 11.91 11.06
C VAL A 107 -13.94 12.23 11.30
N GLU A 108 -14.85 11.45 10.72
CA GLU A 108 -16.29 11.62 10.88
C GLU A 108 -16.75 11.39 12.33
N LEU A 109 -16.20 10.38 13.00
CA LEU A 109 -16.47 10.14 14.42
C LEU A 109 -16.01 11.29 15.32
N ARG A 110 -14.86 11.92 15.02
CA ARG A 110 -14.40 13.12 15.75
C ARG A 110 -15.34 14.30 15.53
N ALA A 111 -16.02 14.37 14.39
CA ALA A 111 -17.09 15.32 14.11
C ALA A 111 -18.46 14.88 14.65
N PHE A 112 -18.50 13.84 15.50
CA PHE A 112 -19.73 13.22 16.04
C PHE A 112 -20.68 12.66 14.97
N ASN A 113 -20.22 12.48 13.73
CA ASN A 113 -21.00 11.89 12.65
C ASN A 113 -20.78 10.37 12.60
N THR A 114 -21.77 9.62 13.10
CA THR A 114 -21.69 8.15 13.15
C THR A 114 -22.23 7.45 11.90
N LYS A 115 -22.83 8.19 10.96
CA LYS A 115 -23.48 7.61 9.78
C LYS A 115 -22.50 6.86 8.87
N PRO A 116 -21.31 7.40 8.51
CA PRO A 116 -20.35 6.71 7.66
C PRO A 116 -19.90 5.37 8.26
N MET A 117 -19.55 5.37 9.55
CA MET A 117 -19.20 4.15 10.28
C MET A 117 -20.30 3.09 10.20
N ARG A 118 -21.56 3.47 10.49
CA ARG A 118 -22.68 2.51 10.48
C ARG A 118 -22.97 1.95 9.10
N THR A 119 -22.88 2.78 8.05
CA THR A 119 -23.02 2.33 6.66
C THR A 119 -21.96 1.30 6.34
N GLN A 120 -20.69 1.62 6.61
CA GLN A 120 -19.58 0.74 6.29
C GLN A 120 -19.64 -0.58 7.08
N PHE A 121 -19.96 -0.53 8.37
CA PHE A 121 -20.11 -1.73 9.20
C PHE A 121 -21.27 -2.61 8.75
N THR A 122 -22.36 -2.01 8.26
CA THR A 122 -23.49 -2.74 7.70
C THR A 122 -23.09 -3.48 6.43
N GLU A 123 -22.38 -2.80 5.52
CA GLU A 123 -21.86 -3.40 4.29
C GLU A 123 -20.92 -4.57 4.60
N TRP A 124 -19.95 -4.38 5.50
CA TRP A 124 -19.04 -5.46 5.89
C TRP A 124 -19.78 -6.65 6.49
N TYR A 125 -20.73 -6.40 7.40
CA TYR A 125 -21.54 -7.47 8.01
C TYR A 125 -22.39 -8.22 6.98
N GLN A 126 -23.04 -7.51 6.04
CA GLN A 126 -23.86 -8.13 4.99
C GLN A 126 -23.02 -8.98 4.03
N ASN A 127 -21.76 -8.59 3.80
CA ASN A 127 -20.79 -9.37 3.02
C ASN A 127 -20.05 -10.44 3.85
N GLY A 128 -20.55 -10.75 5.06
CA GLY A 128 -20.02 -11.83 5.90
C GLY A 128 -18.65 -11.55 6.52
N LYS A 129 -18.16 -10.31 6.50
CA LYS A 129 -16.88 -9.96 7.13
C LYS A 129 -17.03 -10.02 8.64
N THR A 130 -16.07 -10.65 9.30
CA THR A 130 -16.10 -10.90 10.74
C THR A 130 -15.18 -9.93 11.50
N PRO A 131 -15.43 -9.70 12.81
CA PRO A 131 -14.50 -8.94 13.64
C PRO A 131 -13.10 -9.57 13.69
N ALA A 132 -12.99 -10.89 13.56
CA ALA A 132 -11.71 -11.59 13.50
C ALA A 132 -10.93 -11.27 12.21
N GLU A 133 -11.60 -11.25 11.05
CA GLU A 133 -10.99 -10.83 9.79
C GLU A 133 -10.57 -9.35 9.82
N PHE A 134 -11.38 -8.48 10.43
CA PHE A 134 -11.01 -7.08 10.64
C PHE A 134 -9.75 -6.95 11.50
N SER A 135 -9.68 -7.66 12.63
CA SER A 135 -8.51 -7.65 13.53
C SER A 135 -7.25 -8.17 12.80
N ALA A 136 -7.38 -9.25 12.03
CA ALA A 136 -6.30 -9.79 11.20
C ALA A 136 -5.84 -8.80 10.12
N ALA A 137 -6.75 -8.00 9.56
CA ALA A 137 -6.42 -6.98 8.57
C ALA A 137 -5.60 -5.83 9.17
N ILE A 138 -6.03 -5.28 10.32
CA ILE A 138 -5.29 -4.18 10.98
C ILE A 138 -3.92 -4.64 11.51
N ALA A 139 -3.76 -5.92 11.85
CA ALA A 139 -2.48 -6.49 12.27
C ALA A 139 -1.40 -6.48 11.17
N LYS A 140 -1.77 -6.27 9.90
CA LYS A 140 -0.82 -6.11 8.78
C LYS A 140 -0.17 -4.72 8.72
N ILE A 141 -0.61 -3.78 9.55
CA ILE A 141 -0.04 -2.44 9.62
C ILE A 141 1.29 -2.51 10.37
N GLY A 142 2.41 -2.37 9.65
CA GLY A 142 3.75 -2.50 10.24
C GLY A 142 4.09 -1.42 11.27
N ASN A 143 3.37 -0.29 11.28
CA ASN A 143 3.55 0.76 12.28
C ASN A 143 2.64 0.51 13.49
N ALA A 144 3.24 0.08 14.61
CA ALA A 144 2.50 -0.27 15.83
C ALA A 144 1.68 0.90 16.42
N LYS A 145 2.14 2.15 16.30
CA LYS A 145 1.37 3.32 16.75
C LYS A 145 0.11 3.50 15.89
N ARG A 146 0.28 3.32 14.57
CA ARG A 146 -0.79 3.43 13.58
C ARG A 146 -1.79 2.30 13.68
N GLN A 147 -1.34 1.08 13.98
CA GLN A 147 -2.20 -0.06 14.26
C GLN A 147 -3.12 0.23 15.46
N LYS A 148 -2.53 0.65 16.60
CA LYS A 148 -3.28 0.98 17.84
C LYS A 148 -4.35 2.03 17.65
N GLU A 149 -4.11 2.94 16.72
CA GLU A 149 -5.05 3.98 16.32
C GLU A 149 -6.36 3.45 15.72
N PHE A 150 -6.41 2.17 15.31
CA PHE A 150 -7.59 1.50 14.75
C PHE A 150 -8.21 0.45 15.68
N ASP A 151 -7.58 0.11 16.81
CA ASP A 151 -8.13 -0.82 17.81
C ASP A 151 -9.52 -0.38 18.32
N ALA A 152 -9.72 0.94 18.45
CA ALA A 152 -11.02 1.49 18.82
C ALA A 152 -12.12 1.17 17.80
N LEU A 153 -11.79 1.16 16.50
CA LEU A 153 -12.73 0.78 15.44
C LEU A 153 -13.01 -0.73 15.46
N GLU A 154 -12.02 -1.57 15.76
CA GLU A 154 -12.24 -3.01 15.94
C GLU A 154 -13.29 -3.26 17.04
N ASN A 155 -13.14 -2.61 18.19
CA ASN A 155 -14.08 -2.75 19.30
C ASN A 155 -15.50 -2.29 18.92
N LEU A 156 -15.61 -1.17 18.19
CA LEU A 156 -16.90 -0.67 17.70
C LEU A 156 -17.54 -1.66 16.71
N TYR A 157 -16.75 -2.25 15.81
CA TYR A 157 -17.26 -3.22 14.85
C TYR A 157 -17.71 -4.52 15.52
N ARG A 158 -16.94 -5.01 16.50
CA ARG A 158 -17.33 -6.16 17.33
C ARG A 158 -18.67 -5.93 18.04
N GLY A 159 -18.86 -4.76 18.65
CA GLY A 159 -20.12 -4.39 19.29
C GLY A 159 -21.28 -4.27 18.30
N PHE A 160 -21.03 -3.76 17.09
CA PHE A 160 -22.04 -3.71 16.02
C PHE A 160 -22.52 -5.11 15.61
N VAL A 161 -21.59 -6.04 15.38
CA VAL A 161 -21.91 -7.42 14.99
C VAL A 161 -22.68 -8.15 16.10
N GLN A 162 -22.26 -8.04 17.35
CA GLN A 162 -22.97 -8.61 18.50
C GLN A 162 -24.40 -8.04 18.62
N GLY A 163 -24.56 -6.72 18.44
CA GLY A 163 -25.87 -6.08 18.46
C GLY A 163 -26.80 -6.50 17.32
N LYS A 164 -26.26 -6.93 16.17
CA LYS A 164 -27.03 -7.51 15.06
C LYS A 164 -27.42 -8.96 15.34
N ALA A 165 -26.49 -9.77 15.85
CA ALA A 165 -26.75 -11.16 16.22
C ALA A 165 -27.84 -11.30 17.29
N ASN A 166 -27.86 -10.40 18.28
CA ASN A 166 -28.88 -10.43 19.35
C ASN A 166 -30.28 -9.93 18.92
N LYS A 167 -30.42 -9.40 17.70
CA LYS A 167 -31.68 -8.88 17.14
C LYS A 167 -32.25 -9.76 16.03
N ALA A 168 -31.49 -10.76 15.58
CA ALA A 168 -31.89 -11.75 14.57
C ALA A 168 -32.46 -12.98 15.27
#